data_AF-A0A7V1BQ80-F1
#
_entry.id   AF-A0A7V1BQ80-F1
#
_cell.length_a   1.000
_cell.length_b   1.000
_cell.length_c   1.000
_cell.angle_alpha   90.00
_cell.angle_beta   90.00
_cell.angle_gamma   90.00
#
_symmetry.space_group_name_H-M   'P 1'
#
loop_
_entity.id
_entity.type
_entity.pdbx_description
1 polymer ?
#
loop_
_entity_poly.entity_id
_entity_poly.type
_entity_poly.pdbx_seq_one_letter_code
_entity_poly.pdbx_strand_id
1 'polypeptide(L)'
;MPQRQLKAQLESLEEMLNESEAPLTDEERESLQALATNIKARLLAMEASEEAQADPTLVDGVNLMIGQLSVRHPTVAATLRSVAQTLSDMGI
;
A
#
# COMPACT_ATOMS: atom_id res chain seq x y z
N MET A 1 2.31 -6.60 -15.96
CA MET A 1 2.37 -7.55 -14.83
C MET A 1 1.94 -6.80 -13.57
N PRO A 2 0.98 -7.33 -12.81
CA PRO A 2 0.42 -6.66 -11.64
C PRO A 2 1.48 -6.34 -10.57
N GLN A 3 2.50 -7.19 -10.41
CA GLN A 3 3.64 -6.95 -9.51
C GLN A 3 4.40 -5.66 -9.83
N ARG A 4 4.66 -5.39 -11.12
CA ARG A 4 5.40 -4.21 -11.55
C ARG A 4 4.59 -2.92 -11.36
N GLN A 5 3.29 -3.01 -11.54
CA GLN A 5 2.35 -1.93 -11.26
C GLN A 5 2.29 -1.62 -9.76
N LEU A 6 2.23 -2.66 -8.92
CA LEU A 6 2.25 -2.50 -7.47
C LEU A 6 3.55 -1.81 -6.99
N LYS A 7 4.72 -2.21 -7.53
CA LYS A 7 5.99 -1.53 -7.22
C LYS A 7 5.95 -0.04 -7.53
N ALA A 8 5.48 0.33 -8.71
CA ALA A 8 5.38 1.73 -9.12
C ALA A 8 4.41 2.54 -8.23
N GLN A 9 3.30 1.94 -7.82
CA GLN A 9 2.34 2.58 -6.90
C GLN A 9 2.94 2.77 -5.49
N LEU A 10 3.74 1.82 -5.01
CA LEU A 10 4.43 1.93 -3.73
C LEU A 10 5.56 2.96 -3.76
N GLU A 11 6.31 3.05 -4.85
CA GLU A 11 7.30 4.13 -5.06
C GLU A 11 6.61 5.49 -5.04
N SER A 12 5.51 5.65 -5.79
CA SER A 12 4.73 6.89 -5.77
C SER A 12 4.16 7.20 -4.39
N LEU A 13 3.73 6.18 -3.63
CA LEU A 13 3.30 6.36 -2.24
C LEU A 13 4.46 6.89 -1.39
N GLU A 14 5.64 6.29 -1.45
CA GLU A 14 6.81 6.71 -0.69
C GLU A 14 7.28 8.12 -1.06
N GLU A 15 7.24 8.48 -2.34
CA GLU A 15 7.50 9.85 -2.79
C GLU A 15 6.55 10.84 -2.13
N MET A 16 5.24 10.58 -2.15
CA MET A 16 4.25 11.44 -1.48
C MET A 16 4.43 11.50 0.05
N LEU A 17 4.91 10.43 0.69
CA LEU A 17 5.20 10.44 2.13
C LEU A 17 6.44 11.28 2.47
N ASN A 18 7.42 11.29 1.57
CA ASN A 18 8.67 12.05 1.67
C ASN A 18 8.49 13.52 1.27
N GLU A 19 7.48 13.84 0.47
CA GLU A 19 7.10 15.22 0.18
C GLU A 19 6.67 15.91 1.48
N SER A 20 7.47 16.88 1.91
CA SER A 20 7.24 17.70 3.11
C SER A 20 5.93 18.51 3.08
N GLU A 21 5.22 18.52 1.95
CA GLU A 21 3.97 19.26 1.73
C GLU A 21 2.72 18.47 2.12
N ALA A 22 2.82 17.15 2.34
CA ALA A 22 1.70 16.37 2.84
C ALA A 22 1.53 16.60 4.35
N PRO A 23 0.40 17.14 4.84
CA PRO A 23 0.14 17.36 6.27
C PRO A 23 -0.22 16.04 6.98
N LEU A 24 0.54 14.98 6.72
CA LEU A 24 0.42 13.69 7.38
C LEU A 24 0.97 13.82 8.79
N THR A 25 0.26 13.24 9.75
CA THR A 25 0.82 13.08 11.10
C THR A 25 1.93 12.03 11.09
N ASP A 26 2.81 12.07 12.08
CA ASP A 26 3.86 11.04 12.22
C ASP A 26 3.27 9.64 12.31
N GLU A 27 2.12 9.47 12.99
CA GLU A 27 1.38 8.22 13.09
C GLU A 27 0.80 7.75 11.74
N GLU A 28 0.25 8.66 10.93
CA GLU A 28 -0.25 8.35 9.59
C GLU A 28 0.91 7.90 8.68
N ARG A 29 2.05 8.60 8.74
CA ARG A 29 3.25 8.27 7.98
C ARG A 29 3.83 6.91 8.40
N GLU A 30 3.95 6.65 9.69
CA GLU A 30 4.44 5.38 10.23
C GLU A 30 3.54 4.22 9.80
N SER A 31 2.21 4.38 9.93
CA SER A 31 1.24 3.38 9.52
C SER A 31 1.32 3.07 8.02
N LEU A 32 1.46 4.11 7.19
CA LEU A 32 1.61 3.94 5.73
C LEU A 32 2.93 3.29 5.35
N GLN A 33 4.00 3.62 6.05
CA GLN A 33 5.31 3.03 5.83
C GLN A 33 5.37 1.56 6.27
N ALA A 34 4.71 1.22 7.37
CA ALA A 34 4.54 -0.17 7.82
C ALA A 34 3.73 -0.99 6.79
N LEU A 35 2.63 -0.43 6.28
CA LEU A 35 1.83 -1.06 5.23
C LEU A 35 2.63 -1.28 3.95
N ALA A 36 3.33 -0.24 3.47
CA ALA A 36 4.17 -0.33 2.28
C ALA A 36 5.26 -1.41 2.44
N THR A 37 5.88 -1.49 3.62
CA THR A 37 6.89 -2.50 3.95
C THR A 37 6.30 -3.91 3.92
N ASN A 38 5.12 -4.11 4.52
CA ASN A 38 4.44 -5.41 4.51
C ASN A 38 4.12 -5.86 3.07
N ILE A 39 3.57 -4.96 2.27
CA ILE A 39 3.27 -5.23 0.86
C ILE A 39 4.54 -5.57 0.07
N LYS A 40 5.65 -4.84 0.29
CA LYS A 40 6.94 -5.14 -0.35
C LYS A 40 7.47 -6.52 0.03
N ALA A 41 7.42 -6.87 1.32
CA ALA A 41 7.84 -8.20 1.79
C ALA A 41 7.01 -9.32 1.14
N ARG A 42 5.70 -9.10 1.03
CA ARG A 42 4.78 -10.01 0.37
C ARG A 42 5.10 -10.18 -1.12
N LEU A 43 5.38 -9.07 -1.79
CA LEU A 43 5.76 -9.06 -3.20
C LEU A 43 7.07 -9.82 -3.44
N LEU A 44 8.05 -9.67 -2.55
CA LEU A 44 9.31 -10.41 -2.60
C LEU A 44 9.09 -11.92 -2.43
N ALA A 45 8.24 -12.33 -1.48
CA ALA A 45 7.89 -13.75 -1.29
C ALA A 45 7.25 -14.35 -2.57
N MET A 46 6.35 -13.60 -3.22
CA MET A 46 5.77 -13.99 -4.51
C MET A 46 6.82 -14.12 -5.62
N GLU A 47 7.74 -13.16 -5.72
CA GLU A 47 8.83 -13.18 -6.71
C GLU A 47 9.79 -14.36 -6.47
N ALA A 48 10.00 -14.73 -5.21
CA ALA A 48 10.80 -15.89 -4.81
C ALA A 48 10.08 -17.24 -5.05
N SER A 49 8.85 -17.24 -5.55
CA SER A 49 8.00 -18.44 -5.70
C SER A 49 7.80 -19.21 -4.39
N GLU A 50 7.94 -18.55 -3.25
CA GLU A 50 7.45 -19.07 -1.98
C GLU A 50 5.91 -19.06 -2.06
N GLU A 51 5.26 -20.02 -1.39
CA GLU A 51 3.79 -20.05 -1.33
C GLU A 51 3.31 -18.73 -0.73
N ALA A 52 2.97 -17.82 -1.63
CA ALA A 52 2.44 -16.55 -1.26
C ALA A 52 0.99 -16.82 -0.84
N GLN A 53 0.78 -17.23 0.40
CA GLN A 53 -0.52 -17.44 1.00
C GLN A 53 -1.28 -16.12 1.13
N ALA A 54 -2.45 -15.99 0.48
CA ALA A 54 -3.29 -14.79 0.52
C ALA A 54 -3.40 -14.26 1.96
N ASP A 55 -3.18 -12.96 2.13
CA ASP A 55 -3.22 -12.32 3.45
C ASP A 55 -4.39 -11.35 3.46
N PRO A 56 -5.61 -11.84 3.76
CA PRO A 56 -6.79 -10.99 3.77
C PRO A 56 -6.67 -9.86 4.79
N THR A 57 -5.84 -10.03 5.83
CA THR A 57 -5.62 -8.99 6.84
C THR A 57 -4.85 -7.80 6.29
N LEU A 58 -4.01 -8.03 5.26
CA LEU A 58 -3.31 -6.96 4.56
C LEU A 58 -4.30 -6.08 3.80
N VAL A 59 -5.16 -6.68 2.98
CA VAL A 59 -6.16 -5.94 2.18
C VAL A 59 -7.14 -5.20 3.08
N ASP A 60 -7.58 -5.83 4.16
CA ASP A 60 -8.44 -5.18 5.16
C ASP A 60 -7.75 -3.98 5.82
N GLY A 61 -6.47 -4.11 6.19
CA GLY A 61 -5.65 -3.01 6.71
C GLY A 61 -5.51 -1.85 5.73
N VAL A 62 -5.26 -2.16 4.44
CA VAL A 62 -5.23 -1.13 3.38
C VAL A 62 -6.57 -0.41 3.29
N ASN A 63 -7.69 -1.14 3.32
CA ASN A 63 -9.04 -0.58 3.22
C ASN A 63 -9.40 0.33 4.40
N LEU A 64 -8.98 -0.03 5.62
CA LEU A 64 -9.16 0.82 6.80
C LEU A 64 -8.40 2.15 6.67
N MET A 65 -7.13 2.12 6.25
CA MET A 65 -6.37 3.35 6.00
C MET A 65 -6.95 4.17 4.85
N ILE A 66 -7.46 3.55 3.78
CA ILE A 66 -8.16 4.27 2.70
C ILE A 66 -9.33 5.05 3.28
N GLY A 67 -10.14 4.45 4.16
CA GLY A 67 -11.29 5.12 4.78
C GLY A 67 -10.88 6.35 5.59
N GLN A 68 -9.86 6.21 6.44
CA GLN A 68 -9.34 7.29 7.27
C GLN A 68 -8.71 8.43 6.44
N LEU A 69 -7.88 8.07 5.47
CA LEU A 69 -7.17 9.02 4.63
C LEU A 69 -8.07 9.66 3.59
N SER A 70 -9.17 9.03 3.15
CA SER A 70 -10.08 9.63 2.15
C SER A 70 -10.68 10.96 2.63
N VAL A 71 -10.79 11.15 3.96
CA VAL A 71 -11.32 12.38 4.56
C VAL A 71 -10.28 13.51 4.58
N ARG A 72 -9.02 13.19 4.87
CA ARG A 72 -7.95 14.19 5.10
C ARG A 72 -6.98 14.33 3.92
N HIS A 73 -6.72 13.23 3.23
CA HIS A 73 -5.65 13.02 2.25
C HIS A 73 -6.18 12.22 1.02
N PRO A 74 -7.08 12.81 0.22
CA PRO A 74 -7.76 12.09 -0.86
C PRO A 74 -6.80 11.54 -1.93
N THR A 75 -5.68 12.23 -2.20
CA THR A 75 -4.65 11.78 -3.14
C THR A 75 -3.96 10.51 -2.65
N VAL A 76 -3.54 10.49 -1.38
CA VAL A 76 -2.91 9.31 -0.75
C VAL A 76 -3.89 8.13 -0.71
N ALA A 77 -5.16 8.39 -0.37
CA ALA A 77 -6.20 7.37 -0.37
C ALA A 77 -6.49 6.79 -1.77
N ALA A 78 -6.41 7.61 -2.82
CA ALA A 78 -6.56 7.15 -4.20
C ALA A 78 -5.42 6.21 -4.63
N THR A 79 -4.19 6.52 -4.23
CA THR A 79 -3.03 5.65 -4.47
C THR A 79 -3.16 4.33 -3.71
N LEU A 80 -3.55 4.36 -2.43
CA LEU A 80 -3.80 3.14 -1.65
C LEU A 80 -4.93 2.29 -2.24
N ARG A 81 -5.98 2.90 -2.79
CA ARG A 81 -7.06 2.15 -3.45
C ARG A 81 -6.55 1.42 -4.69
N SER A 82 -5.66 2.04 -5.45
CA SER A 82 -5.01 1.40 -6.59
C SER A 82 -4.13 0.23 -6.15
N VAL A 83 -3.44 0.37 -5.01
CA VAL A 83 -2.68 -0.70 -4.36
C VAL A 83 -3.59 -1.85 -3.96
N ALA A 84 -4.68 -1.58 -3.22
CA ALA A 84 -5.65 -2.58 -2.79
C ALA A 84 -6.27 -3.35 -3.97
N GLN A 85 -6.62 -2.65 -5.06
CA GLN A 85 -7.13 -3.29 -6.27
C GLN A 85 -6.08 -4.22 -6.88
N THR A 86 -4.83 -3.77 -6.99
CA THR A 86 -3.75 -4.58 -7.55
C THR A 86 -3.46 -5.81 -6.69
N LEU A 87 -3.54 -5.69 -5.35
CA LEU A 87 -3.45 -6.82 -4.41
C LEU A 87 -4.57 -7.83 -4.63
N SER A 88 -5.81 -7.35 -4.74
CA SER A 88 -6.99 -8.19 -4.99
C SER A 88 -6.91 -8.90 -6.34
N ASP A 89 -6.45 -8.20 -7.39
CA ASP A 89 -6.22 -8.78 -8.73
C ASP A 89 -5.14 -9.87 -8.72
N MET A 90 -4.21 -9.82 -7.76
CA MET A 90 -3.20 -10.86 -7.53
C MET A 90 -3.72 -12.02 -6.64
N GLY A 91 -4.95 -11.95 -6.15
CA GLY A 91 -5.56 -12.96 -5.28
C GLY A 91 -4.99 -12.97 -3.87
N ILE A 92 -4.50 -11.82 -3.39
CA ILE A 92 -3.93 -11.65 -2.05
C ILE A 92 -4.98 -11.09 -1.10
#